data_AF-A0A6A7L086-F1
#
_entry.id   AF-A0A6A7L086-F1
#
_cell.length_a   1.000
_cell.length_b   1.000
_cell.length_c   1.000
_cell.angle_alpha   90.00
_cell.angle_beta   90.00
_cell.angle_gamma   90.00
#
_symmetry.space_group_name_H-M   'P 1'
#
loop_
_entity.id
_entity.type
_entity.pdbx_description
1 polymer ?
#
loop_
_entity_poly.entity_id
_entity_poly.type
_entity_poly.pdbx_seq_one_letter_code
_entity_poly.pdbx_strand_id
1 'polypeptide(L)'
;MLKLEQELRHFVVENFLFGQDEGQLSNDDSFIETGIIDSTGVLELTGFLETRYGIKVEDDELVPANLDTLNRLSAFVQRKLDLAGGRLAS
;
A
#
# COMPACT_ATOMS: atom_id res chain seq x y z
N MET A 1 -4.72 -8.63 -10.71
CA MET A 1 -3.59 -8.50 -9.76
C MET A 1 -2.54 -7.51 -10.25
N LEU A 2 -1.89 -7.72 -11.41
CA LEU A 2 -0.82 -6.83 -11.92
C LEU A 2 -1.12 -5.31 -11.92
N LYS A 3 -2.37 -4.90 -12.15
CA LYS A 3 -2.73 -3.47 -12.15
C LYS A 3 -2.64 -2.81 -10.76
N LEU A 4 -3.07 -3.52 -9.70
CA LEU A 4 -3.06 -2.98 -8.34
C LEU A 4 -1.63 -2.76 -7.85
N GLU A 5 -0.78 -3.78 -8.01
CA GLU A 5 0.63 -3.70 -7.64
C GLU A 5 1.36 -2.58 -8.40
N GLN A 6 1.08 -2.41 -9.69
CA GLN A 6 1.65 -1.33 -10.50
C GLN A 6 1.17 0.06 -10.05
N GLU A 7 -0.11 0.23 -9.72
CA GLU A 7 -0.63 1.50 -9.19
C GLU A 7 0.00 1.84 -7.84
N LEU A 8 0.08 0.86 -6.93
CA LEU A 8 0.69 1.05 -5.62
C LEU A 8 2.20 1.35 -5.74
N ARG A 9 2.91 0.65 -6.63
CA ARG A 9 4.31 0.95 -6.95
C ARG A 9 4.44 2.38 -7.42
N HIS A 10 3.67 2.77 -8.43
CA HIS A 10 3.72 4.12 -8.98
C HIS A 10 3.48 5.18 -7.90
N PHE A 11 2.49 4.96 -7.04
CA PHE A 11 2.23 5.85 -5.91
C PHE A 11 3.45 5.94 -4.98
N VAL A 12 4.02 4.81 -4.55
CA VAL A 12 5.17 4.80 -3.64
C VAL A 12 6.38 5.51 -4.27
N VAL A 13 6.63 5.25 -5.55
CA VAL A 13 7.76 5.84 -6.28
C VAL A 13 7.60 7.35 -6.42
N GLU A 14 6.44 7.83 -6.84
CA GLU A 14 6.20 9.26 -7.04
C GLU A 14 6.19 10.03 -5.72
N ASN A 15 5.60 9.46 -4.67
CA ASN A 15 5.39 10.17 -3.40
C ASN A 15 6.59 10.07 -2.44
N PHE A 16 7.33 8.96 -2.47
CA PHE A 16 8.41 8.72 -1.50
C PHE A 16 9.80 8.62 -2.13
N LEU A 17 9.91 8.15 -3.37
CA LEU A 17 11.19 8.07 -4.10
C LEU A 17 11.39 9.24 -5.07
N PHE A 18 10.51 10.24 -5.08
CA PHE A 18 10.57 11.40 -5.98
C PHE A 18 10.71 11.02 -7.47
N GLY A 19 10.08 9.93 -7.89
CA GLY A 19 10.16 9.42 -9.26
C GLY A 19 11.47 8.68 -9.59
N GLN A 20 12.38 8.51 -8.63
CA GLN A 20 13.60 7.72 -8.79
C GLN A 20 13.29 6.24 -8.54
N ASP A 21 12.62 5.57 -9.47
CA ASP A 21 12.55 4.11 -9.49
C ASP A 21 13.14 3.59 -10.80
N GLU A 22 14.47 3.54 -10.83
CA GLU A 22 15.24 2.88 -11.89
C GLU A 22 15.20 1.34 -11.71
N GLY A 23 14.02 0.78 -11.39
CA GLY A 23 13.82 -0.66 -11.18
C GLY A 23 14.50 -1.21 -9.93
N GLN A 24 14.82 -0.37 -8.94
CA GLN A 24 15.50 -0.79 -7.72
C GLN A 24 14.53 -1.24 -6.62
N LEU A 25 13.28 -0.76 -6.60
CA LEU A 25 12.30 -1.22 -5.63
C LEU A 25 11.81 -2.63 -5.99
N SER A 26 12.26 -3.63 -5.26
CA SER A 26 11.71 -4.98 -5.29
C SER A 26 10.36 -5.02 -4.58
N ASN A 27 9.52 -5.98 -4.95
CA ASN A 27 8.21 -6.15 -4.31
C ASN A 27 8.32 -6.59 -2.84
N ASP A 28 9.49 -7.12 -2.46
CA ASP A 28 9.79 -7.65 -1.13
C ASP A 28 10.75 -6.73 -0.33
N ASP A 29 11.16 -5.58 -0.89
CA ASP A 29 11.94 -4.61 -0.15
C ASP A 29 11.09 -3.97 0.96
N SER A 30 11.66 -3.93 2.17
CA SER A 30 11.03 -3.30 3.33
C SER A 30 11.13 -1.79 3.21
N PHE A 31 10.00 -1.13 3.01
CA PHE A 31 9.89 0.32 2.92
C PHE A 31 10.38 1.02 4.19
N ILE A 32 10.19 0.38 5.35
CA ILE A 32 10.55 0.97 6.65
C ILE A 32 12.05 0.78 6.90
N GLU A 33 12.58 -0.43 6.72
CA GLU A 33 14.01 -0.70 6.95
C GLU A 33 14.91 0.03 5.95
N THR A 34 14.46 0.20 4.70
CA THR A 34 15.19 0.98 3.69
C THR A 34 14.97 2.49 3.83
N GLY A 35 14.12 2.94 4.75
CA GLY A 35 13.82 4.35 4.97
C GLY A 35 13.07 5.03 3.81
N ILE A 36 12.33 4.26 3.02
CA ILE A 36 11.45 4.79 1.96
C ILE A 36 10.21 5.41 2.59
N ILE A 37 9.65 4.76 3.62
CA ILE A 37 8.46 5.22 4.32
C ILE A 37 8.78 5.39 5.81
N ASP A 38 8.65 6.62 6.30
CA ASP A 38 8.64 6.95 7.72
C ASP A 38 7.24 6.82 8.34
N SER A 39 7.14 7.04 9.65
CA SER A 39 5.87 7.03 10.39
C SER A 39 4.81 7.98 9.82
N THR A 40 5.21 9.12 9.25
CA THR A 40 4.30 10.06 8.61
C THR A 40 3.82 9.56 7.25
N GLY A 41 4.71 8.92 6.48
CA GLY A 41 4.38 8.36 5.17
C GLY A 41 3.35 7.24 5.25
N VAL A 42 3.32 6.48 6.36
CA VAL A 42 2.27 5.47 6.60
C VAL A 42 0.87 6.12 6.67
N LEU A 43 0.74 7.29 7.28
CA LEU A 43 -0.54 8.00 7.36
C LEU A 43 -0.97 8.54 5.99
N GLU A 44 -0.03 9.04 5.19
CA GLU A 44 -0.31 9.48 3.81
C GLU A 44 -0.69 8.31 2.90
N LEU A 45 0.04 7.20 3.00
CA LEU A 45 -0.25 5.97 2.28
C LEU A 45 -1.65 5.47 2.60
N THR A 46 -1.99 5.38 3.88
CA THR A 46 -3.31 4.86 4.31
C THR A 46 -4.44 5.79 3.88
N GLY A 47 -4.28 7.11 4.02
CA GLY A 47 -5.24 8.09 3.51
C GLY A 47 -5.44 8.01 1.99
N PHE A 48 -4.36 7.76 1.23
CA PHE A 48 -4.45 7.48 -0.20
C PHE A 48 -5.24 6.20 -0.47
N LEU A 49 -4.96 5.10 0.24
CA LEU A 49 -5.67 3.83 0.05
C LEU A 49 -7.17 3.98 0.32
N GLU A 50 -7.53 4.62 1.43
CA GLU A 50 -8.92 4.85 1.81
C GLU A 50 -9.66 5.69 0.75
N THR A 51 -9.02 6.77 0.29
CA THR A 51 -9.61 7.66 -0.72
C THR A 51 -9.70 6.99 -2.10
N ARG A 52 -8.64 6.29 -2.53
CA ARG A 52 -8.53 5.71 -3.87
C ARG A 52 -9.41 4.49 -4.05
N TYR A 53 -9.49 3.64 -3.03
CA TYR A 53 -10.15 2.33 -3.09
C TYR A 53 -11.45 2.27 -2.27
N GLY A 54 -11.78 3.31 -1.51
CA GLY A 54 -13.00 3.34 -0.68
C GLY A 54 -12.97 2.34 0.48
N ILE A 55 -11.78 1.91 0.89
CA ILE A 55 -11.58 1.01 2.03
C ILE A 55 -11.40 1.82 3.32
N LYS A 56 -11.50 1.16 4.47
CA LYS A 56 -11.16 1.75 5.77
C LYS A 56 -9.97 1.02 6.36
N VAL A 57 -8.94 1.72 6.80
CA VAL A 57 -7.77 1.13 7.45
C VAL A 57 -7.87 1.40 8.96
N GLU A 58 -7.94 0.34 9.76
CA GLU A 58 -7.99 0.47 11.21
C GLU A 58 -6.58 0.62 11.80
N ASP A 59 -6.46 1.22 12.99
CA ASP A 59 -5.18 1.45 13.68
C ASP A 59 -4.38 0.14 13.89
N ASP A 60 -5.05 -0.95 14.26
CA ASP A 60 -4.45 -2.28 14.42
C ASP A 60 -3.93 -2.88 13.09
N GLU A 61 -4.37 -2.35 11.95
CA GLU A 61 -3.90 -2.77 10.62
C GLU A 61 -2.65 -1.99 10.16
N LEU A 62 -2.29 -0.90 10.86
CA LEU A 62 -1.12 -0.05 10.60
C LEU A 62 0.19 -0.69 11.09
N VAL A 63 0.41 -1.93 10.69
CA VAL A 63 1.56 -2.73 11.11
C VAL A 63 2.46 -3.07 9.91
N PRO A 64 3.78 -3.26 10.14
CA PRO A 64 4.70 -3.68 9.09
C PRO A 64 4.26 -4.99 8.40
N ALA A 65 3.58 -5.88 9.12
CA ALA A 65 3.04 -7.11 8.55
C ALA A 65 2.08 -6.89 7.37
N ASN A 66 1.44 -5.71 7.28
CA ASN A 66 0.52 -5.35 6.20
C ASN A 66 1.09 -4.33 5.20
N LEU A 67 1.96 -3.41 5.64
CA LEU A 67 2.31 -2.21 4.86
C LEU A 67 3.78 -2.11 4.46
N ASP A 68 4.64 -2.97 5.01
CA ASP A 68 6.10 -2.83 4.91
C ASP A 68 6.68 -3.16 3.53
N THR A 69 5.98 -3.94 2.70
CA THR A 69 6.46 -4.29 1.35
C THR A 69 5.34 -4.14 0.34
N LEU A 70 5.70 -3.99 -0.94
CA LEU A 70 4.69 -3.83 -2.00
C LEU A 70 3.78 -5.06 -2.09
N ASN A 71 4.35 -6.26 -1.92
CA ASN A 71 3.59 -7.51 -1.88
C ASN A 71 2.57 -7.51 -0.74
N ARG A 72 2.99 -7.16 0.49
CA ARG A 72 2.11 -7.10 1.67
C ARG A 72 1.01 -6.06 1.48
N LEU A 73 1.39 -4.87 1.03
CA LEU A 73 0.48 -3.76 0.78
C LEU A 73 -0.59 -4.12 -0.25
N SER A 74 -0.18 -4.71 -1.38
CA SER A 74 -1.09 -5.12 -2.44
C SER A 74 -2.03 -6.23 -1.98
N ALA A 75 -1.52 -7.21 -1.22
CA ALA A 75 -2.34 -8.27 -0.64
C ALA A 75 -3.34 -7.72 0.39
N PHE A 76 -2.93 -6.76 1.21
CA PHE A 76 -3.78 -6.08 2.18
C PHE A 76 -4.93 -5.35 1.48
N VAL A 77 -4.63 -4.49 0.51
CA VAL A 77 -5.65 -3.74 -0.25
C VAL A 77 -6.61 -4.69 -0.96
N GLN A 78 -6.09 -5.74 -1.59
CA GLN A 78 -6.93 -6.73 -2.27
C GLN A 78 -7.91 -7.44 -1.32
N ARG A 79 -7.47 -7.77 -0.10
CA ARG A 79 -8.34 -8.35 0.94
C ARG A 79 -9.43 -7.38 1.38
N LYS A 80 -9.09 -6.11 1.57
CA LYS A 80 -10.07 -5.08 1.97
C LYS A 80 -11.12 -4.83 0.89
N LEU A 81 -10.70 -4.83 -0.38
CA LEU A 81 -11.60 -4.74 -1.53
C LEU A 81 -12.55 -5.93 -1.62
N ASP A 82 -12.06 -7.15 -1.37
CA ASP A 82 -12.90 -8.36 -1.37
C ASP A 82 -13.96 -8.31 -0.26
N LEU A 83 -13.57 -7.90 0.95
CA LEU A 83 -14.49 -7.71 2.08
C LEU A 83 -15.52 -6.59 1.83
N ALA A 84 -15.12 -5.50 1.16
CA ALA A 84 -16.01 -4.40 0.80
C ALA A 84 -16.98 -4.80 -0.33
N GLY A 85 -16.52 -5.55 -1.33
CA GLY A 85 -17.33 -6.06 -2.43
C GLY A 85 -18.28 -7.18 -2.01
N GLY A 86 -17.88 -8.02 -1.05
CA GLY A 86 -18.72 -9.07 -0.47
C GLY A 86 -19.89 -8.54 0.36
N ARG A 87 -19.83 -7.29 0.86
CA ARG A 87 -20.90 -6.65 1.63
C ARG A 87 -22.08 -6.11 0.81
N LEU A 88 -22.00 -6.12 -0.52
CA LEU A 88 -23.09 -5.70 -1.42
C LEU A 88 -23.91 -6.87 -1.98
N ALA A 89 -23.53 -8.11 -1.69
CA ALA A 89 -24.25 -9.31 -2.10
C ALA A 89 -24.85 -10.02 -0.87
N SER A 90 -25.85 -9.41 -0.24
CA SER A 90 -26.71 -10.04 0.77
C SER A 90 -28.09 -9.41 0.76
#